data_AF-A0A534ZMK7-F1
#
_entry.id   AF-A0A534ZMK7-F1
#
_cell.length_a   1.000
_cell.length_b   1.000
_cell.length_c   1.000
_cell.angle_alpha   90.00
_cell.angle_beta   90.00
_cell.angle_gamma   90.00
#
_symmetry.space_group_name_H-M   'P 1'
#
loop_
_entity.id
_entity.type
_entity.pdbx_description
1 polymer ?
#
loop_
_entity_poly.entity_id
_entity_poly.type
_entity_poly.pdbx_seq_one_letter_code
_entity_poly.pdbx_strand_id
1 'polypeptide(L)'
;MRIISVNVGLPRQVTWQGRAITTGIFKEPVADRVAVRALNLDGDRQADPTVHGGREKAVYAYPAEHYAYWRAALPGVALEHGAFGENLTTEGLLARWHAVSTYCRYPGGRGPT
;
A
#
# COMPACT_ATOMS: atom_id res chain seq x y z
N MET A 1 6.40 14.27 8.40
CA MET A 1 6.08 13.06 7.62
C MET A 1 5.72 11.93 8.55
N ARG A 2 4.58 11.27 8.34
CA ARG A 2 4.11 10.15 9.16
C ARG A 2 3.35 9.12 8.33
N ILE A 3 3.35 7.87 8.80
CA ILE A 3 2.44 6.82 8.31
C ILE A 3 1.16 6.98 9.13
N ILE A 4 0.01 7.14 8.46
CA ILE A 4 -1.30 7.30 9.11
C ILE A 4 -2.18 6.06 8.98
N SER A 5 -1.82 5.13 8.09
CA SER A 5 -2.45 3.82 7.95
C SER A 5 -1.46 2.79 7.45
N VAL A 6 -1.56 1.56 7.96
CA VAL A 6 -0.92 0.38 7.38
C VAL A 6 -2.04 -0.49 6.83
N ASN A 7 -1.97 -0.84 5.56
CA ASN A 7 -3.00 -1.62 4.88
C ASN A 7 -2.39 -2.90 4.28
N VAL A 8 -3.09 -4.01 4.46
CA VAL A 8 -2.67 -5.31 3.94
C VAL A 8 -3.84 -6.02 3.28
N GLY A 9 -3.56 -6.92 2.34
CA GLY A 9 -4.58 -7.73 1.71
C GLY A 9 -4.01 -8.95 1.00
N LEU A 10 -4.79 -10.02 0.95
CA LEU A 10 -4.46 -11.19 0.14
C LEU A 10 -5.15 -11.10 -1.23
N PRO A 11 -4.51 -11.62 -2.30
CA PRO A 11 -5.14 -11.69 -3.61
C PRO A 11 -6.49 -12.39 -3.54
N ARG A 12 -7.49 -11.78 -4.16
CA ARG A 12 -8.84 -12.32 -4.27
C ARG A 12 -9.32 -12.28 -5.72
N GLN A 13 -10.25 -13.17 -6.05
CA GLN A 13 -10.92 -13.12 -7.33
C GLN A 13 -12.04 -12.10 -7.32
N VAL A 14 -12.13 -11.31 -8.39
CA VAL A 14 -13.23 -10.38 -8.65
C VAL A 14 -13.68 -10.49 -10.10
N THR A 15 -14.94 -10.14 -10.35
CA THR A 15 -15.45 -10.02 -11.72
C THR A 15 -15.15 -8.63 -12.25
N TRP A 16 -14.34 -8.56 -13.31
CA TRP A 16 -14.05 -7.32 -14.02
C TRP A 16 -14.35 -7.50 -15.51
N GLN A 17 -15.23 -6.65 -16.05
CA GLN A 17 -15.71 -6.75 -17.44
C GLN A 17 -16.22 -8.15 -17.82
N GLY A 18 -16.96 -8.80 -16.91
CA GLY A 18 -17.52 -10.13 -17.11
C GLY A 18 -16.51 -11.28 -17.02
N ARG A 19 -15.26 -11.03 -16.62
CA ARG A 19 -14.22 -12.05 -16.44
C ARG A 19 -13.77 -12.12 -14.99
N ALA A 20 -13.56 -13.34 -14.48
CA ALA A 20 -12.91 -13.53 -13.19
C ALA A 20 -11.41 -13.22 -13.31
N ILE A 21 -10.94 -12.26 -12.52
CA ILE A 21 -9.53 -11.89 -12.41
C ILE A 21 -9.07 -12.02 -10.96
N THR A 22 -7.82 -12.44 -10.74
CA THR A 22 -7.19 -12.42 -9.41
C THR A 22 -6.45 -11.10 -9.24
N THR A 23 -6.74 -10.36 -8.17
CA THR A 23 -6.11 -9.07 -7.89
C THR A 23 -5.78 -8.92 -6.41
N GLY A 24 -4.68 -8.22 -6.11
CA GLY A 24 -4.25 -7.84 -4.75
C GLY A 24 -4.48 -6.36 -4.44
N ILE A 25 -5.27 -5.66 -5.27
CA ILE A 25 -5.50 -4.21 -5.12
C ILE A 25 -6.30 -3.87 -3.85
N PHE A 26 -7.10 -4.80 -3.35
CA PHE A 26 -7.95 -4.57 -2.19
C PHE A 26 -7.15 -4.83 -0.92
N LYS A 27 -6.85 -3.74 -0.21
CA LYS A 27 -6.19 -3.76 1.10
C LYS A 27 -7.04 -3.03 2.11
N GLU A 28 -6.98 -3.48 3.34
CA GLU A 28 -7.75 -2.93 4.45
C GLU A 28 -6.80 -2.45 5.56
N PRO A 29 -7.12 -1.34 6.25
CA PRO A 29 -6.35 -0.88 7.39
C PRO A 29 -6.26 -1.93 8.50
N VAL A 30 -5.10 -2.06 9.10
CA VAL A 30 -4.90 -2.88 10.30
C VAL A 30 -4.50 -2.02 11.50
N ALA A 31 -5.00 -2.39 12.68
CA ALA A 31 -4.78 -1.64 13.91
C ALA A 31 -3.40 -1.94 14.55
N ASP A 32 -2.89 -3.16 14.34
CA ASP A 32 -1.69 -3.65 14.99
C ASP A 32 -0.40 -3.38 14.20
N ARG A 33 0.73 -3.55 14.88
CA ARG A 33 2.05 -3.49 14.24
C ARG A 33 2.21 -4.64 13.26
N VAL A 34 2.65 -4.32 12.04
CA VAL A 34 2.91 -5.31 11.00
C VAL A 34 4.41 -5.42 10.74
N ALA A 35 4.93 -6.65 10.70
CA ALA A 35 6.31 -6.88 10.33
C ALA A 35 6.52 -6.68 8.83
N VAL A 36 7.58 -5.95 8.47
CA VAL A 36 8.04 -5.83 7.09
C VAL A 36 9.00 -6.98 6.80
N ARG A 37 8.72 -7.75 5.75
CA ARG A 37 9.57 -8.83 5.25
C ARG A 37 10.31 -8.37 3.99
N ALA A 38 11.17 -9.24 3.46
CA ALA A 38 11.97 -8.92 2.27
C ALA A 38 11.10 -8.65 1.02
N LEU A 39 9.91 -9.25 0.93
CA LEU A 39 9.07 -9.21 -0.28
C LEU A 39 7.70 -8.59 -0.06
N ASN A 40 7.25 -8.43 1.19
CA ASN A 40 5.90 -7.98 1.53
C ASN A 40 5.80 -7.63 3.03
N LEU A 41 4.66 -7.09 3.44
CA LEU A 41 4.26 -7.04 4.85
C LEU A 41 3.57 -8.34 5.26
N ASP A 42 3.65 -8.72 6.54
CA ASP A 42 2.83 -9.82 7.07
C ASP A 42 1.34 -9.52 6.84
N GLY A 43 0.60 -10.51 6.30
CA GLY A 43 -0.81 -10.35 5.92
C GLY A 43 -1.05 -9.76 4.53
N ASP A 44 -0.01 -9.29 3.83
CA ASP A 44 -0.11 -8.75 2.46
C ASP A 44 0.48 -9.70 1.41
N ARG A 45 -0.11 -9.73 0.22
CA ARG A 45 0.43 -10.45 -0.92
C ARG A 45 0.01 -9.82 -2.25
N GLN A 46 0.92 -9.87 -3.21
CA GLN A 46 0.67 -9.43 -4.59
C GLN A 46 0.07 -10.57 -5.42
N ALA A 47 -0.83 -10.26 -6.35
CA ALA A 47 -1.50 -11.27 -7.17
C ALA A 47 -0.54 -11.93 -8.19
N ASP A 48 0.37 -11.15 -8.78
CA ASP A 48 1.36 -11.65 -9.73
C ASP A 48 2.76 -11.11 -9.38
N PRO A 49 3.60 -11.91 -8.70
CA PRO A 49 4.93 -11.49 -8.30
C PRO A 49 5.93 -11.43 -9.47
N THR A 50 5.61 -11.98 -10.65
CA THR A 50 6.51 -11.90 -11.82
C THR A 50 6.60 -10.47 -12.36
N VAL A 51 5.51 -9.72 -12.24
CA VAL A 51 5.42 -8.32 -12.66
C VAL A 51 5.48 -7.37 -11.47
N HIS A 52 4.76 -7.68 -10.38
CA HIS A 52 4.60 -6.78 -9.25
C HIS A 52 5.53 -7.09 -8.06
N GLY A 53 6.28 -8.19 -8.13
CA GLY A 53 7.15 -8.66 -7.05
C GLY A 53 8.57 -8.17 -7.08
N GLY A 54 9.32 -8.68 -6.11
CA GLY A 54 10.70 -8.29 -5.84
C GLY A 54 10.82 -7.29 -4.70
N ARG A 55 12.03 -7.21 -4.14
CA ARG A 55 12.36 -6.39 -2.96
C ARG A 55 12.08 -4.90 -3.20
N GLU A 56 12.31 -4.44 -4.42
CA GLU A 56 12.06 -3.05 -4.85
C GLU A 56 10.57 -2.68 -4.89
N LYS A 57 9.67 -3.68 -4.81
CA LYS A 57 8.21 -3.50 -4.83
C LYS A 57 7.53 -4.11 -3.61
N ALA A 58 8.29 -4.33 -2.53
CA ALA A 58 7.80 -4.99 -1.32
C ALA A 58 6.75 -4.18 -0.55
N VAL A 59 6.83 -2.84 -0.63
CA VAL A 59 5.93 -1.93 0.08
C VAL A 59 5.55 -0.77 -0.85
N TYR A 60 4.25 -0.53 -1.00
CA TYR A 60 3.73 0.61 -1.77
C TYR A 60 3.20 1.70 -0.83
N ALA A 61 3.57 2.96 -1.07
CA ALA A 61 3.11 4.10 -0.29
C ALA A 61 2.30 5.08 -1.16
N TYR A 62 1.22 5.63 -0.59
CA TYR A 62 0.40 6.64 -1.26
C TYR A 62 0.05 7.80 -0.32
N PRO A 63 0.23 9.07 -0.73
CA PRO A 63 -0.04 10.23 0.12
C PRO A 63 -1.55 10.46 0.33
N ALA A 64 -1.95 10.65 1.58
CA ALA A 64 -3.32 10.95 1.99
C ALA A 64 -3.86 12.24 1.34
N GLU A 65 -2.98 13.19 1.04
CA GLU A 65 -3.32 14.45 0.40
C GLU A 65 -3.98 14.27 -0.97
N HIS A 66 -3.70 13.16 -1.67
CA HIS A 66 -4.31 12.86 -2.97
C HIS A 66 -5.74 12.32 -2.86
N TYR A 67 -6.15 11.78 -1.70
CA TYR A 67 -7.52 11.31 -1.49
C TYR A 67 -8.56 12.44 -1.59
N ALA A 68 -8.20 13.68 -1.22
CA ALA A 68 -9.10 14.82 -1.36
C ALA A 68 -9.47 15.08 -2.83
N TYR A 69 -8.49 15.01 -3.72
CA TYR A 69 -8.72 15.14 -5.17
C TYR A 69 -9.63 14.02 -5.69
N TRP A 70 -9.32 12.76 -5.37
CA TRP A 70 -10.09 11.63 -5.87
C TRP A 70 -11.52 11.57 -5.34
N ARG A 71 -11.75 11.94 -4.08
CA ARG A 71 -13.11 12.05 -3.52
C ARG A 71 -13.95 13.09 -4.25
N ALA A 72 -13.34 14.18 -4.73
CA ALA A 72 -14.03 15.17 -5.55
C ALA A 72 -14.27 14.66 -6.99
N ALA A 73 -13.29 13.95 -7.57
CA ALA A 73 -13.38 13.43 -8.94
C ALA A 73 -14.31 12.21 -9.08
N LEU A 74 -14.50 11.43 -8.00
CA LEU A 74 -15.28 10.20 -7.96
C LEU A 74 -16.36 10.30 -6.87
N PRO A 75 -17.36 11.18 -7.04
CA PRO A 75 -18.42 11.34 -6.06
C PRO A 75 -19.20 10.02 -5.88
N GLY A 76 -19.49 9.66 -4.63
CA GLY A 76 -20.23 8.44 -4.28
C GLY A 76 -19.37 7.18 -4.18
N VAL A 77 -18.08 7.23 -4.51
CA VAL A 77 -17.13 6.13 -4.27
C VAL A 77 -16.52 6.28 -2.88
N ALA A 78 -16.70 5.27 -2.02
CA ALA A 78 -16.01 5.22 -0.74
C ALA A 78 -14.51 4.95 -0.97
N LEU A 79 -13.67 5.95 -0.68
CA LEU A 79 -12.21 5.87 -0.80
C LEU A 79 -11.60 5.88 0.60
N GLU A 80 -11.50 4.70 1.20
CA GLU A 80 -10.79 4.46 2.46
C GLU A 80 -9.29 4.28 2.23
N HIS A 81 -8.49 4.38 3.29
CA HIS A 81 -7.06 4.07 3.21
C HIS A 81 -6.83 2.64 2.71
N GLY A 82 -5.93 2.47 1.74
CA GLY A 82 -5.73 1.20 1.03
C GLY A 82 -6.51 1.08 -0.28
N ALA A 83 -7.39 2.02 -0.62
CA ALA A 83 -8.21 1.97 -1.83
C ALA A 83 -7.39 1.99 -3.13
N PHE A 84 -6.14 2.47 -3.10
CA PHE A 84 -5.22 2.45 -4.23
C PHE A 84 -4.27 1.24 -4.20
N GLY A 85 -4.49 0.30 -3.29
CA GLY A 85 -3.64 -0.86 -3.05
C GLY A 85 -2.34 -0.54 -2.32
N GLU A 86 -2.23 0.65 -1.73
CA GLU A 86 -1.06 1.03 -0.96
C GLU A 86 -0.99 0.31 0.37
N ASN A 87 0.22 -0.06 0.77
CA ASN A 87 0.48 -0.57 2.09
C ASN A 87 0.59 0.54 3.13
N LEU A 88 1.15 1.68 2.75
CA LEU A 88 1.37 2.81 3.64
C LEU A 88 0.62 4.02 3.13
N THR A 89 -0.43 4.42 3.83
CA THR A 89 -1.01 5.73 3.61
C THR A 89 -0.20 6.73 4.43
N THR A 90 0.40 7.72 3.76
CA THR A 90 1.34 8.66 4.36
C THR A 90 0.78 10.08 4.39
N GLU A 91 1.28 10.90 5.31
CA GLU A 91 0.99 12.34 5.35
C GLU A 91 2.31 13.12 5.39
N GLY A 92 2.39 14.16 4.56
CA GLY A 92 3.57 15.01 4.39
C GLY A 92 4.65 14.42 3.47
N LEU A 93 4.34 13.35 2.71
CA LEU A 93 5.24 12.70 1.74
C LEU A 93 4.70 12.88 0.31
N LEU A 94 4.70 14.11 -0.20
CA LEU A 94 4.17 14.41 -1.54
C LEU A 94 5.19 14.07 -2.64
N ALA A 95 4.74 13.44 -3.73
CA ALA A 95 5.59 12.97 -4.84
C ALA A 95 6.45 14.08 -5.50
N ARG A 96 6.04 15.35 -5.37
CA ARG A 96 6.75 16.51 -5.92
C ARG A 96 8.17 16.76 -5.33
N TRP A 97 8.60 16.04 -4.29
CA TRP A 97 9.87 16.31 -3.59
C TRP A 97 10.68 15.09 -3.14
N HIS A 98 10.41 13.87 -3.64
CA HIS A 98 11.22 12.72 -3.22
C HIS A 98 12.35 12.42 -4.19
N ALA A 99 13.58 12.56 -3.70
CA ALA A 99 14.73 11.87 -4.27
C ALA A 99 14.43 10.36 -4.27
N VAL A 100 14.81 9.68 -5.35
CA VAL A 100 14.58 8.25 -5.64
C VAL A 100 15.24 7.29 -4.61
N SER A 101 15.69 7.79 -3.46
CA SER A 101 16.46 7.05 -2.45
C SER A 101 16.29 7.56 -1.01
N THR A 102 15.08 7.98 -0.61
CA THR A 102 14.84 8.38 0.80
C THR A 102 14.78 7.14 1.71
N TYR A 103 15.72 7.04 2.66
CA TYR A 103 15.74 5.95 3.64
C TYR A 103 14.92 6.30 4.88
N CYS A 104 13.80 5.61 5.09
CA CYS A 104 13.00 5.75 6.31
C CYS A 104 13.38 4.67 7.32
N ARG A 105 14.00 5.06 8.45
CA ARG A 105 14.20 4.16 9.60
C ARG A 105 12.94 4.15 10.45
N TYR A 106 12.38 2.96 10.66
CA TYR A 106 11.39 2.74 11.71
C TYR A 106 12.13 2.40 13.01
N PRO A 107 12.09 3.25 14.05
CA PRO A 107 12.75 2.98 15.32
C PRO A 107 11.98 1.89 16.06
N GLY A 108 12.39 0.63 15.87
CA GLY A 108 11.75 -0.53 16.50
C GLY A 108 12.22 -1.89 15.99
N GLY A 109 12.83 -1.95 14.80
CA GLY A 109 13.45 -3.18 14.30
C GLY A 109 14.83 -3.39 14.92
N ARG A 110 15.00 -4.44 15.73
CA ARG A 110 16.35 -5.02 15.91
C ARG A 110 16.78 -5.52 14.53
N GLY A 111 17.90 -5.00 14.02
CA GLY A 111 18.48 -5.47 12.78
C GLY A 111 18.82 -6.96 12.85
N PRO A 112 18.91 -7.66 11.71
CA PRO A 112 19.36 -9.05 11.71
C PRO A 112 20.80 -9.13 12.24
N THR A 113 21.02 -10.04 13.19
CA THR A 113 22.35 -10.52 13.60
C THR A 113 23.00 -11.31 12.48
#